data_AF-A0A8T4MWB3-F1
#
_entry.id   AF-A0A8T4MWB3-F1
#
_cell.length_a   1.000
_cell.length_b   1.000
_cell.length_c   1.000
_cell.angle_alpha   90.00
_cell.angle_beta   90.00
_cell.angle_gamma   90.00
#
_symmetry.space_group_name_H-M   'P 1'
#
loop_
_entity.id
_entity.type
_entity.pdbx_description
1 polymer ?
#
loop_
_entity_poly.entity_id
_entity_poly.type
_entity_poly.pdbx_seq_one_letter_code
_entity_poly.pdbx_strand_id
1 'polypeptide(L)'
;MKIKGPEKLLFGTGGMPHSTHTSMKSPSTADGIAQIRKLGLGAMELEFVRQIYIKKETAGKIAEAAKKHQVVLTCHSPYFINLNAKEKPKIHASHGYIANSAIITALCGGWSTCFHAGYYMKDPPESVYKIIKENLKEIVKRVHGEVGKNIWVRPEVSGKVSQ
;
A
#
# COMPACT_ATOMS: atom_id res chain seq x y z
N MET A 1 -9.78 15.41 6.79
CA MET A 1 -9.14 14.78 7.97
C MET A 1 -7.64 14.73 7.70
N LYS A 2 -6.78 15.22 8.61
CA LYS A 2 -5.31 15.07 8.46
C LYS A 2 -4.93 13.64 8.85
N ILE A 3 -4.60 12.79 7.89
CA ILE A 3 -4.00 11.49 8.19
C ILE A 3 -2.55 11.77 8.58
N LYS A 4 -2.22 11.61 9.86
CA LYS A 4 -0.84 11.69 10.37
C LYS A 4 -0.32 10.27 10.54
N GLY A 5 0.93 10.03 10.16
CA GLY A 5 1.65 8.80 10.51
C GLY A 5 1.77 8.62 12.03
N PRO A 6 2.20 7.45 12.50
CA PRO A 6 2.28 7.17 13.93
C PRO A 6 3.37 8.00 14.61
N GLU A 7 3.06 8.53 15.80
CA GLU A 7 4.01 9.30 16.65
C GLU A 7 4.91 8.39 17.52
N LYS A 8 4.66 7.08 17.50
CA LYS A 8 5.39 6.05 18.25
C LYS A 8 5.62 4.80 17.40
N LEU A 9 6.54 3.95 17.81
CA LEU A 9 6.72 2.64 17.19
C LEU A 9 5.46 1.77 17.42
N LEU A 10 4.95 1.19 16.34
CA LEU A 10 3.81 0.27 16.36
C LEU A 10 4.23 -1.07 15.77
N PHE A 11 3.71 -2.14 16.35
CA PHE A 11 3.86 -3.49 15.84
C PHE A 11 2.55 -3.93 15.18
N GLY A 12 2.66 -4.71 14.11
CA GLY A 12 1.55 -5.10 13.26
C GLY A 12 1.91 -6.25 12.35
N THR A 13 0.92 -6.74 11.58
CA THR A 13 1.10 -7.80 10.60
C THR A 13 0.96 -7.28 9.17
N GLY A 14 1.63 -7.95 8.24
CA GLY A 14 1.23 -7.99 6.83
C GLY A 14 -0.06 -8.76 6.71
N GLY A 15 -1.12 -8.10 6.22
CA GLY A 15 -2.43 -8.71 6.07
C GLY A 15 -3.14 -8.99 7.39
N MET A 16 -4.25 -9.73 7.31
CA MET A 16 -5.02 -10.13 8.48
C MET A 16 -4.27 -11.22 9.26
N PRO A 17 -4.19 -11.13 10.61
CA PRO A 17 -3.61 -12.19 11.42
C PRO A 17 -4.27 -13.54 11.14
N HIS A 18 -3.51 -14.64 11.11
CA HIS A 18 -4.04 -15.99 10.89
C HIS A 18 -5.15 -16.36 11.89
N SER A 19 -5.06 -15.87 13.14
CA SER A 19 -6.09 -16.06 14.16
C SER A 19 -7.47 -15.51 13.78
N THR A 20 -7.53 -14.56 12.83
CA THR A 20 -8.81 -14.06 12.30
C THR A 20 -9.57 -15.20 11.61
N HIS A 21 -8.87 -15.99 10.79
CA HIS A 21 -9.45 -17.10 10.01
C HIS A 21 -9.77 -18.34 10.85
N THR A 22 -9.13 -18.52 12.02
CA THR A 22 -9.49 -19.62 12.93
C THR A 22 -10.80 -19.34 13.65
N SER A 23 -11.15 -18.06 13.84
CA SER A 23 -12.38 -17.64 14.52
C SER A 23 -13.56 -17.39 13.58
N MET A 24 -13.32 -17.23 12.27
CA MET A 24 -14.33 -16.87 11.27
C MET A 24 -14.04 -17.50 9.92
N LYS A 25 -15.08 -18.06 9.29
CA LYS A 25 -14.98 -18.75 7.99
C LYS A 25 -14.63 -17.80 6.82
N SER A 26 -15.14 -16.57 6.85
CA SER A 26 -14.94 -15.56 5.78
C SER A 26 -14.79 -14.16 6.39
N PRO A 27 -13.68 -13.86 7.08
CA PRO A 27 -13.51 -12.58 7.75
C PRO A 27 -13.36 -11.44 6.75
N SER A 28 -13.94 -10.30 7.09
CA SER A 28 -13.72 -9.04 6.38
C SER A 28 -12.42 -8.37 6.87
N THR A 29 -11.93 -7.37 6.12
CA THR A 29 -10.80 -6.53 6.56
C THR A 29 -11.08 -5.84 7.90
N ALA A 30 -12.34 -5.48 8.19
CA ALA A 30 -12.71 -4.90 9.48
C ALA A 30 -12.56 -5.90 10.63
N ASP A 31 -12.84 -7.19 10.39
CA ASP A 31 -12.63 -8.26 11.38
C ASP A 31 -11.15 -8.47 11.66
N GLY A 32 -10.30 -8.42 10.62
CA GLY A 32 -8.84 -8.44 10.77
C GLY A 32 -8.32 -7.27 11.63
N ILE A 33 -8.82 -6.05 11.39
CA ILE A 33 -8.49 -4.86 12.20
C ILE A 33 -8.90 -5.06 13.67
N ALA A 34 -10.11 -5.57 13.92
CA ALA A 34 -10.55 -5.85 15.28
C ALA A 34 -9.65 -6.91 15.95
N GLN A 35 -9.21 -7.91 15.20
CA GLN A 35 -8.31 -8.95 15.69
C GLN A 35 -6.90 -8.43 16.02
N ILE A 36 -6.34 -7.53 15.21
CA ILE A 36 -5.07 -6.84 15.50
C ILE A 36 -5.11 -6.21 16.90
N ARG A 37 -6.19 -5.48 17.20
CA ARG A 37 -6.33 -4.85 18.53
C ARG A 37 -6.48 -5.87 19.65
N LYS A 38 -7.22 -6.97 19.43
CA LYS A 38 -7.34 -8.07 20.41
C LYS A 38 -5.99 -8.73 20.73
N LEU A 39 -5.09 -8.80 19.75
CA LEU A 39 -3.73 -9.33 19.92
C LEU A 39 -2.77 -8.33 20.59
N GLY A 40 -3.23 -7.12 20.96
CA GLY A 40 -2.38 -6.09 21.54
C GLY A 40 -1.51 -5.34 20.54
N LEU A 41 -1.71 -5.57 19.24
CA LEU A 41 -1.00 -4.90 18.16
C LEU A 41 -1.65 -3.54 17.82
N GLY A 42 -0.92 -2.70 17.08
CA GLY A 42 -1.31 -1.31 16.79
C GLY A 42 -1.32 -0.95 15.30
N ALA A 43 -0.85 -1.83 14.41
CA ALA A 43 -0.82 -1.58 12.98
C ALA A 43 -1.22 -2.81 12.16
N MET A 44 -1.68 -2.59 10.94
CA MET A 44 -1.93 -3.64 9.96
C MET A 44 -1.63 -3.11 8.56
N GLU A 45 -0.92 -3.88 7.76
CA GLU A 45 -0.68 -3.58 6.36
C GLU A 45 -1.72 -4.26 5.47
N LEU A 46 -2.40 -3.50 4.63
CA LEU A 46 -3.31 -4.01 3.61
C LEU A 46 -2.49 -4.60 2.45
N GLU A 47 -2.47 -5.92 2.30
CA GLU A 47 -1.70 -6.58 1.26
C GLU A 47 -2.53 -6.77 -0.02
N PHE A 48 -2.27 -5.94 -1.04
CA PHE A 48 -2.96 -6.05 -2.33
C PHE A 48 -2.34 -7.06 -3.28
N VAL A 49 -1.32 -7.82 -2.87
CA VAL A 49 -0.65 -8.95 -3.54
C VAL A 49 -0.92 -9.08 -5.06
N ARG A 50 -2.12 -9.55 -5.46
CA ARG A 50 -2.54 -9.70 -6.87
C ARG A 50 -3.63 -8.75 -7.34
N GLN A 51 -4.36 -8.11 -6.44
CA GLN A 51 -5.47 -7.22 -6.78
C GLN A 51 -5.80 -6.26 -5.64
N ILE A 52 -6.23 -5.06 -6.01
CA ILE A 52 -6.80 -4.09 -5.07
C ILE A 52 -8.26 -4.48 -4.86
N TYR A 53 -8.52 -5.30 -3.84
CA TYR A 53 -9.86 -5.88 -3.60
C TYR A 53 -10.82 -4.93 -2.86
N ILE A 54 -10.30 -3.86 -2.25
CA ILE A 54 -11.10 -2.84 -1.58
C ILE A 54 -11.61 -1.84 -2.63
N LYS A 55 -12.92 -1.62 -2.65
CA LYS A 55 -13.56 -0.64 -3.53
C LYS A 55 -13.70 0.71 -2.82
N LYS A 56 -13.80 1.80 -3.58
CA LYS A 56 -13.93 3.16 -3.02
C LYS A 56 -15.15 3.28 -2.10
N GLU A 57 -16.25 2.60 -2.45
CA GLU A 57 -17.53 2.66 -1.73
C GLU A 57 -17.46 1.91 -0.39
N THR A 58 -16.55 0.94 -0.24
CA THR A 58 -16.40 0.15 0.99
C THR A 58 -15.23 0.61 1.87
N ALA A 59 -14.32 1.43 1.34
CA ALA A 59 -13.15 1.93 2.05
C ALA A 59 -13.51 2.69 3.34
N GLY A 60 -14.63 3.45 3.34
CA GLY A 60 -15.09 4.18 4.53
C GLY A 60 -15.36 3.27 5.74
N LYS A 61 -15.91 2.07 5.53
CA LYS A 61 -16.16 1.10 6.62
C LYS A 61 -14.84 0.61 7.24
N ILE A 62 -13.79 0.49 6.43
CA ILE A 62 -12.46 0.10 6.89
C ILE A 62 -11.83 1.23 7.70
N ALA A 63 -11.99 2.48 7.26
CA ALA A 63 -11.54 3.66 8.01
C ALA A 63 -12.23 3.78 9.38
N GLU A 64 -13.53 3.53 9.44
CA GLU A 64 -14.30 3.51 10.70
C GLU A 64 -13.79 2.41 11.64
N ALA A 65 -13.55 1.20 11.12
CA ALA A 65 -13.01 0.09 11.91
C ALA A 65 -11.61 0.41 12.45
N ALA A 66 -10.72 0.93 11.60
CA ALA A 66 -9.36 1.34 11.98
C ALA A 66 -9.39 2.38 13.10
N LYS A 67 -10.26 3.41 12.96
CA LYS A 67 -10.44 4.45 13.99
C LYS A 67 -10.99 3.87 15.29
N LYS A 68 -12.04 3.04 15.22
CA LYS A 68 -12.67 2.41 16.39
C LYS A 68 -11.68 1.56 17.19
N HIS A 69 -10.85 0.79 16.49
CA HIS A 69 -9.90 -0.13 17.11
C HIS A 69 -8.51 0.49 17.34
N GLN A 70 -8.32 1.76 16.98
CA GLN A 70 -7.05 2.49 17.09
C GLN A 70 -5.89 1.75 16.39
N VAL A 71 -6.16 1.21 15.21
CA VAL A 71 -5.17 0.50 14.38
C VAL A 71 -4.74 1.40 13.23
N VAL A 72 -3.43 1.58 13.10
CA VAL A 72 -2.82 2.32 11.99
C VAL A 72 -2.75 1.43 10.76
N LEU A 73 -3.16 1.96 9.60
CA LEU A 73 -3.12 1.24 8.34
C LEU A 73 -2.02 1.74 7.41
N THR A 74 -1.32 0.79 6.81
CA THR A 74 -0.49 0.97 5.60
C THR A 74 -1.01 0.03 4.51
N CYS A 75 -0.45 0.09 3.32
CA CYS A 75 -0.65 -0.97 2.33
C CYS A 75 0.63 -1.33 1.60
N HIS A 76 0.62 -2.53 1.04
CA HIS A 76 1.57 -2.96 0.04
C HIS A 76 0.85 -3.15 -1.30
N SER A 77 1.33 -2.46 -2.33
CA SER A 77 0.79 -2.58 -3.70
C SER A 77 0.99 -3.98 -4.30
N PRO A 78 0.25 -4.34 -5.36
CA PRO A 78 0.45 -5.62 -6.04
C PRO A 78 1.89 -5.80 -6.58
N TYR A 79 2.37 -7.04 -6.65
CA TYR A 79 3.78 -7.34 -6.95
C TYR A 79 4.20 -7.15 -8.42
N PHE A 80 3.25 -7.02 -9.35
CA PHE A 80 3.52 -6.96 -10.80
C PHE A 80 3.86 -5.55 -11.31
N ILE A 81 4.57 -4.77 -10.51
CA ILE A 81 5.03 -3.43 -10.84
C ILE A 81 6.42 -3.51 -11.49
N ASN A 82 6.60 -2.77 -12.59
CA ASN A 82 7.91 -2.48 -13.14
C ASN A 82 7.91 -1.12 -13.85
N LEU A 83 8.37 -0.07 -13.15
CA LEU A 83 8.49 1.28 -13.69
C LEU A 83 9.63 1.42 -14.73
N ASN A 84 10.49 0.41 -14.85
CA ASN A 84 11.54 0.32 -15.87
C ASN A 84 11.19 -0.69 -16.99
N ALA A 85 9.91 -1.07 -17.14
CA ALA A 85 9.51 -1.94 -18.23
C ALA A 85 9.76 -1.30 -19.60
N LYS A 86 10.08 -2.11 -20.62
CA LYS A 86 10.29 -1.61 -21.99
C LYS A 86 8.97 -1.30 -22.71
N GLU A 87 7.93 -2.07 -22.43
CA GLU A 87 6.61 -1.84 -23.01
C GLU A 87 5.83 -0.75 -22.25
N LYS A 88 5.46 0.34 -22.94
CA LYS A 88 4.66 1.44 -22.38
C LYS A 88 3.39 0.97 -21.64
N PRO A 89 2.62 -0.03 -22.12
CA PRO A 89 1.47 -0.54 -21.39
C PRO A 89 1.79 -1.07 -19.98
N LYS A 90 2.96 -1.70 -19.78
CA LYS A 90 3.39 -2.19 -18.46
C LYS A 90 3.75 -1.06 -17.50
N ILE A 91 4.36 0.02 -18.01
CA ILE A 91 4.60 1.24 -17.23
C ILE A 91 3.26 1.86 -16.82
N HIS A 92 2.33 2.01 -17.76
CA HIS A 92 1.01 2.58 -17.48
C HIS A 92 0.22 1.76 -16.44
N ALA A 93 0.25 0.43 -16.57
CA ALA A 93 -0.35 -0.46 -15.58
C ALA A 93 0.30 -0.28 -14.20
N SER A 94 1.63 -0.20 -14.13
CA SER A 94 2.39 0.04 -12.90
C SER A 94 2.00 1.36 -12.21
N HIS A 95 1.85 2.44 -12.99
CA HIS A 95 1.31 3.71 -12.49
C HIS A 95 -0.08 3.53 -11.88
N GLY A 96 -0.96 2.83 -12.60
CA GLY A 96 -2.31 2.53 -12.14
C GLY A 96 -2.31 1.77 -10.82
N TYR A 97 -1.50 0.72 -10.69
CA TYR A 97 -1.43 -0.07 -9.47
C TYR A 97 -0.93 0.72 -8.27
N ILE A 98 0.14 1.50 -8.41
CA ILE A 98 0.68 2.28 -7.30
C ILE A 98 -0.30 3.39 -6.90
N ALA A 99 -0.78 4.16 -7.88
CA ALA A 99 -1.69 5.27 -7.61
C ALA A 99 -3.00 4.79 -6.98
N ASN A 100 -3.64 3.77 -7.56
CA ASN A 100 -4.90 3.23 -7.04
C ASN A 100 -4.70 2.60 -5.65
N SER A 101 -3.58 1.91 -5.40
CA SER A 101 -3.29 1.37 -4.06
C SER A 101 -3.23 2.48 -3.02
N ALA A 102 -2.51 3.56 -3.32
CA ALA A 102 -2.40 4.71 -2.44
C ALA A 102 -3.75 5.40 -2.23
N ILE A 103 -4.48 5.69 -3.30
CA ILE A 103 -5.80 6.33 -3.22
C ILE A 103 -6.76 5.52 -2.34
N ILE A 104 -6.86 4.21 -2.58
CA ILE A 104 -7.71 3.33 -1.76
C ILE A 104 -7.24 3.29 -0.30
N THR A 105 -5.93 3.27 -0.06
CA THR A 105 -5.39 3.26 1.31
C THR A 105 -5.69 4.54 2.05
N ALA A 106 -5.59 5.69 1.39
CA ALA A 106 -5.98 6.98 1.96
C ALA A 106 -7.48 7.00 2.30
N LEU A 107 -8.33 6.44 1.44
CA LEU A 107 -9.77 6.31 1.70
C LEU A 107 -10.08 5.35 2.86
N CYS A 108 -9.25 4.33 3.07
CA CYS A 108 -9.29 3.46 4.26
C CYS A 108 -8.74 4.12 5.52
N GLY A 109 -8.28 5.38 5.46
CA GLY A 109 -7.66 6.08 6.59
C GLY A 109 -6.20 5.70 6.86
N GLY A 110 -5.56 4.98 5.93
CA GLY A 110 -4.14 4.66 5.98
C GLY A 110 -3.26 5.81 5.46
N TRP A 111 -1.97 5.77 5.83
CA TRP A 111 -1.06 6.92 5.66
C TRP A 111 0.17 6.63 4.79
N SER A 112 0.43 5.37 4.46
CA SER A 112 1.59 4.98 3.63
C SER A 112 1.26 3.80 2.73
N THR A 113 1.83 3.84 1.53
CA THR A 113 1.83 2.76 0.54
C THR A 113 3.26 2.41 0.19
N CYS A 114 3.60 1.13 0.34
CA CYS A 114 4.85 0.53 -0.12
C CYS A 114 4.64 -0.27 -1.41
N PHE A 115 5.69 -0.37 -2.22
CA PHE A 115 5.68 -1.12 -3.46
C PHE A 115 7.10 -1.42 -3.96
N HIS A 116 7.26 -2.49 -4.74
CA HIS A 116 8.51 -2.77 -5.42
C HIS A 116 8.60 -1.91 -6.71
N ALA A 117 9.66 -1.13 -6.87
CA ALA A 117 9.71 -0.09 -7.90
C ALA A 117 9.89 -0.62 -9.34
N GLY A 118 10.67 -1.69 -9.53
CA GLY A 118 10.91 -2.29 -10.83
C GLY A 118 12.19 -3.10 -10.84
N TYR A 119 12.66 -3.49 -12.02
CA TYR A 119 13.87 -4.30 -12.19
C TYR A 119 14.89 -3.57 -13.06
N TYR A 120 16.18 -3.85 -12.86
CA TYR A 120 17.24 -3.30 -13.71
C TYR A 120 17.14 -3.80 -15.16
N MET A 121 16.61 -5.01 -15.34
CA MET A 121 16.58 -5.71 -16.63
C MET A 121 18.00 -5.89 -17.17
N LYS A 122 18.38 -5.13 -18.20
CA LYS A 122 19.74 -5.09 -18.78
C LYS A 122 20.32 -3.67 -18.75
N ASP A 123 19.65 -2.74 -18.06
CA ASP A 123 20.07 -1.35 -18.01
C ASP A 123 20.95 -1.09 -16.77
N PRO A 124 21.89 -0.14 -16.83
CA PRO A 124 22.71 0.25 -15.68
C PRO A 124 21.87 0.85 -14.52
N PRO A 125 22.24 0.61 -13.25
CA PRO A 125 21.50 1.10 -12.09
C PRO A 125 21.18 2.59 -12.09
N GLU A 126 22.12 3.44 -12.50
CA GLU A 126 21.97 4.90 -12.53
C GLU A 126 20.92 5.35 -13.54
N SER A 127 20.81 4.63 -14.67
CA SER A 127 19.80 4.88 -15.69
C SER A 127 18.41 4.52 -15.16
N VAL A 128 18.30 3.35 -14.53
CA VAL A 128 17.05 2.83 -13.97
C VAL A 128 16.56 3.72 -12.83
N TYR A 129 17.45 4.19 -11.97
CA TYR A 129 17.12 5.15 -10.93
C TYR A 129 16.46 6.42 -11.50
N LYS A 130 17.04 7.00 -12.56
CA LYS A 130 16.48 8.21 -13.20
C LYS A 130 15.08 7.93 -13.76
N ILE A 131 14.89 6.80 -14.44
CA ILE A 131 13.59 6.39 -15.00
C ILE A 131 12.55 6.22 -13.88
N ILE A 132 12.88 5.47 -12.84
CA ILE A 132 11.98 5.23 -11.69
C ILE A 132 11.62 6.55 -11.02
N LYS A 133 12.61 7.44 -10.81
CA LYS A 133 12.40 8.75 -10.19
C LYS A 133 11.40 9.62 -10.96
N GLU A 134 11.53 9.71 -12.29
CA GLU A 134 10.59 10.49 -13.10
C GLU A 134 9.18 9.89 -13.08
N ASN A 135 9.06 8.57 -13.20
CA ASN A 135 7.76 7.89 -13.06
C ASN A 135 7.12 8.14 -11.69
N LEU A 136 7.92 8.08 -10.61
CA LEU A 136 7.45 8.29 -9.25
C LEU A 136 6.93 9.71 -9.03
N LYS A 137 7.54 10.74 -9.63
CA LYS A 137 7.03 12.12 -9.55
C LYS A 137 5.60 12.23 -10.10
N GLU A 138 5.35 11.62 -11.26
CA GLU A 138 4.02 11.65 -11.88
C GLU A 138 2.98 10.89 -11.05
N ILE A 139 3.36 9.74 -10.50
CA ILE A 139 2.49 8.95 -9.61
C ILE A 139 2.14 9.76 -8.36
N VAL A 140 3.14 10.35 -7.69
CA VAL A 140 2.93 11.17 -6.48
C VAL A 140 2.04 12.36 -6.79
N LYS A 141 2.28 13.07 -7.91
CA LYS A 141 1.46 14.19 -8.35
C LYS A 141 0.00 13.78 -8.53
N ARG A 142 -0.26 12.64 -9.18
CA ARG A 142 -1.61 12.09 -9.33
C ARG A 142 -2.26 11.78 -7.99
N VAL A 143 -1.58 11.01 -7.13
CA VAL A 143 -2.11 10.62 -5.81
C VAL A 143 -2.43 11.85 -4.97
N HIS A 144 -1.52 12.82 -4.90
CA HIS A 144 -1.73 14.04 -4.12
C HIS A 144 -2.83 14.93 -4.70
N GLY A 145 -3.06 14.90 -6.02
CA GLY A 145 -4.19 15.57 -6.65
C GLY A 145 -5.54 14.94 -6.29
N GLU A 146 -5.60 13.62 -6.10
CA GLU A 146 -6.85 12.91 -5.79
C GLU A 146 -7.19 12.86 -4.29
N VAL A 147 -6.19 12.61 -3.43
CA VAL A 147 -6.43 12.37 -1.98
C VAL A 147 -5.62 13.28 -1.05
N GLY A 148 -4.90 14.25 -1.60
CA GLY A 148 -4.05 15.18 -0.84
C GLY A 148 -2.71 14.59 -0.41
N LYS A 149 -1.91 15.41 0.27
CA LYS A 149 -0.50 15.11 0.61
C LYS A 149 -0.30 14.28 1.89
N ASN A 150 -1.39 13.80 2.49
CA ASN A 150 -1.35 13.09 3.77
C ASN A 150 -0.99 11.60 3.63
N ILE A 151 -0.88 11.09 2.40
CA ILE A 151 -0.42 9.74 2.12
C ILE A 151 0.98 9.74 1.49
N TRP A 152 1.82 8.84 1.98
CA TRP A 152 3.16 8.62 1.46
C TRP A 152 3.15 7.49 0.43
N VAL A 153 3.87 7.70 -0.67
CA VAL A 153 4.08 6.71 -1.74
C VAL A 153 5.57 6.37 -1.73
N ARG A 154 5.92 5.18 -1.25
CA ARG A 154 7.31 4.83 -0.93
C ARG A 154 7.75 3.56 -1.66
N PRO A 155 8.79 3.62 -2.49
CA PRO A 155 9.39 2.40 -2.99
C PRO A 155 10.04 1.62 -1.84
N GLU A 156 9.88 0.31 -1.86
CA GLU A 156 10.58 -0.62 -0.96
C GLU A 156 11.96 -0.98 -1.53
N VAL A 157 12.95 -1.06 -0.65
CA VAL A 157 14.29 -1.55 -1.00
C VAL A 157 14.21 -3.07 -1.12
N SER A 158 14.50 -3.61 -2.31
CA SER A 158 14.48 -5.05 -2.55
C SER A 158 15.76 -5.73 -2.07
N GLY A 159 15.64 -6.99 -1.64
CA GLY A 159 16.79 -7.87 -1.39
C GLY A 159 17.34 -8.56 -2.65
N LYS A 160 16.65 -8.47 -3.80
CA LYS A 160 17.08 -9.14 -5.03
C LYS A 160 17.98 -8.21 -5.85
N VAL A 161 19.22 -8.61 -6.14
CA VAL A 161 20.21 -7.81 -6.89
C VAL A 161 19.71 -7.32 -8.25
N SER A 162 18.80 -8.06 -8.89
CA SER A 162 18.20 -7.66 -10.17
C SER A 162 17.12 -6.58 -10.06
N GLN A 163 16.72 -6.20 -8.84
CA GLN A 163 15.57 -5.36 -8.51
C GLN A 163 16.02 -4.04 -7.86
#